data_AF-A0ABD3X640-F1
#
_entry.id   AF-A0ABD3X640-F1
#
_cell.length_a   1.000
_cell.length_b   1.000
_cell.length_c   1.000
_cell.angle_alpha   90.00
_cell.angle_beta   90.00
_cell.angle_gamma   90.00
#
_symmetry.space_group_name_H-M   'P 1'
#
loop_
_entity.id
_entity.type
_entity.pdbx_description
1 polymer ?
#
loop_
_entity_poly.entity_id
_entity_poly.type
_entity_poly.pdbx_seq_one_letter_code
_entity_poly.pdbx_strand_id
1 'polypeptide(L)'
;MFQVTGSALSDIIQLVNDTLKEQPSPDCNNIKVKEVQRLENLQLFDKYASFRHSTFPTVFKRGKLIPLEDIQASTRGQPLTLKYTKRGCVLDQDIYPEVNEHYLFHGTKADAVNGIFQQGLGNCLAGNGLFGNCIYCAETPAK
;
A
#
# COMPACT_ATOMS: atom_id res chain seq x y z
N MET A 1 -5.39 -18.22 4.01
CA MET A 1 -5.49 -16.88 4.58
C MET A 1 -5.29 -17.02 6.08
N PHE A 2 -4.41 -16.22 6.68
CA PHE A 2 -4.05 -16.35 8.10
C PHE A 2 -4.48 -15.11 8.86
N GLN A 3 -5.06 -15.27 10.05
CA GLN A 3 -5.37 -14.14 10.91
C GLN A 3 -4.07 -13.48 11.38
N VAL A 4 -4.01 -12.16 11.30
CA VAL A 4 -2.90 -11.40 11.89
C VAL A 4 -3.14 -11.32 13.39
N THR A 5 -2.14 -11.73 14.18
CA THR A 5 -2.22 -11.69 15.64
C THR A 5 -1.08 -10.85 16.22
N GLY A 6 -1.19 -10.48 17.50
CA GLY A 6 -0.12 -9.78 18.22
C GLY A 6 0.16 -8.36 17.73
N SER A 7 1.43 -7.96 17.76
CA SER A 7 1.87 -6.58 17.45
C SER A 7 1.56 -6.15 16.02
N ALA A 8 1.64 -7.07 15.05
CA ALA A 8 1.33 -6.79 13.65
C ALA A 8 -0.12 -6.32 13.44
N LEU A 9 -1.07 -6.93 14.17
CA LEU A 9 -2.47 -6.53 14.11
C LEU A 9 -2.66 -5.11 14.64
N SER A 10 -2.04 -4.81 15.79
CA SER A 10 -2.12 -3.46 16.38
C SER A 10 -1.47 -2.40 15.49
N ASP A 11 -0.35 -2.72 14.84
CA ASP A 11 0.35 -1.77 13.96
C ASP A 11 -0.49 -1.42 12.73
N ILE A 12 -1.15 -2.41 12.10
CA ILE A 12 -2.03 -2.18 10.95
C ILE A 12 -3.28 -1.38 11.35
N ILE A 13 -3.90 -1.73 12.49
CA ILE A 13 -5.09 -1.00 12.98
C ILE A 13 -4.71 0.45 13.30
N GLN A 14 -3.55 0.68 13.92
CA GLN A 14 -3.06 2.02 14.23
C GLN A 14 -2.82 2.83 12.94
N LEU A 15 -2.16 2.23 11.94
CA LEU A 15 -1.94 2.84 10.64
C LEU A 15 -3.25 3.29 9.97
N VAL A 16 -4.26 2.42 9.95
CA VAL A 16 -5.59 2.73 9.41
C VAL A 16 -6.24 3.90 10.16
N ASN A 17 -6.20 3.87 11.50
CA ASN A 17 -6.84 4.91 12.31
C ASN A 17 -6.15 6.28 12.16
N ASP A 18 -4.82 6.32 12.11
CA ASP A 18 -4.10 7.58 12.03
C ASP A 18 -4.19 8.21 10.63
N THR A 19 -4.16 7.39 9.57
CA THR A 19 -4.40 7.87 8.20
C THR A 19 -5.84 8.39 8.00
N LEU A 20 -6.83 7.79 8.66
CA LEU A 20 -8.22 8.29 8.67
C LEU A 20 -8.38 9.61 9.43
N LYS A 21 -7.68 9.80 10.55
CA LYS A 21 -7.75 11.04 11.34
C LYS A 21 -7.16 12.24 10.60
N GLU A 22 -6.07 12.05 9.85
CA GLU A 22 -5.41 13.12 9.11
C GLU A 22 -6.24 13.59 7.91
N GLN A 23 -6.94 12.67 7.25
CA GLN A 23 -7.83 12.98 6.13
C GLN A 23 -9.23 12.41 6.39
N PRO A 24 -10.00 13.06 7.28
CA PRO A 24 -11.34 12.60 7.61
C PRO A 24 -12.24 12.77 6.38
N SER A 25 -12.96 11.71 6.02
CA SER A 25 -14.07 11.78 5.08
C SER A 25 -15.37 11.84 5.88
N PRO A 26 -16.31 12.75 5.55
CA PRO A 26 -17.59 12.85 6.26
C PRO A 26 -18.38 11.53 6.24
N ASP A 27 -18.18 10.71 5.21
CA ASP A 27 -18.83 9.40 5.06
C ASP A 27 -18.12 8.27 5.84
N CYS A 28 -16.94 8.55 6.41
CA CYS A 28 -16.06 7.55 7.03
C CYS A 28 -15.81 7.77 8.54
N ASN A 29 -16.56 8.67 9.18
CA ASN A 29 -16.39 9.03 10.59
C ASN A 29 -16.55 7.86 11.59
N ASN A 30 -17.09 6.71 11.14
CA ASN A 30 -17.36 5.53 11.97
C ASN A 30 -16.74 4.23 11.43
N ILE A 31 -15.71 4.29 10.57
CA ILE A 31 -15.01 3.08 10.13
C ILE A 31 -14.35 2.42 11.33
N LYS A 32 -14.68 1.14 11.56
CA LYS A 32 -14.04 0.29 12.57
C LYS A 32 -13.48 -0.93 11.89
N VAL A 33 -12.18 -1.17 12.09
CA VAL A 33 -11.54 -2.40 11.62
C VAL A 33 -12.11 -3.57 12.41
N LYS A 34 -12.83 -4.46 11.72
CA LYS A 34 -13.43 -5.66 12.32
C LYS A 34 -12.46 -6.84 12.33
N GLU A 35 -11.68 -6.97 11.27
CA GLU A 35 -10.77 -8.09 11.07
C GLU A 35 -9.60 -7.64 10.18
N VAL A 36 -8.41 -8.22 10.42
CA VAL A 36 -7.25 -8.08 9.55
C VAL A 36 -6.68 -9.47 9.28
N GLN A 37 -6.45 -9.74 8.00
CA GLN A 37 -5.97 -11.03 7.53
C GLN A 37 -4.74 -10.83 6.66
N ARG A 38 -3.73 -11.67 6.84
CA ARG A 38 -2.55 -11.71 5.99
C ARG A 38 -2.83 -12.59 4.78
N LEU A 39 -2.58 -12.02 3.61
CA LEU A 39 -2.63 -12.72 2.33
C LEU A 39 -1.25 -13.32 2.05
N GLU A 40 -1.14 -14.64 2.20
CA GLU A 40 0.10 -15.36 1.90
C GLU A 40 -0.08 -16.17 0.61
N ASN A 41 0.58 -15.71 -0.45
CA ASN A 41 0.70 -16.42 -1.71
C ASN A 41 2.15 -16.32 -2.19
N LEU A 42 2.89 -17.43 -2.05
CA LEU A 42 4.32 -17.48 -2.35
C LEU A 42 4.62 -17.17 -3.83
N GLN A 43 3.75 -17.55 -4.76
CA GLN A 43 3.95 -17.29 -6.18
C GLN A 43 3.80 -15.80 -6.51
N LEU A 44 2.82 -15.12 -5.90
CA LEU A 44 2.66 -13.68 -6.07
C LEU A 44 3.78 -12.91 -5.39
N PHE A 45 4.22 -13.36 -4.21
CA PHE A 45 5.36 -12.77 -3.53
C PHE A 45 6.65 -12.93 -4.34
N ASP A 46 6.90 -14.08 -4.94
CA ASP A 46 8.08 -14.31 -5.78
C ASP A 46 8.09 -13.42 -7.03
N LYS A 47 6.93 -13.27 -7.69
CA LYS A 47 6.77 -12.31 -8.80
C LYS A 47 7.05 -10.87 -8.36
N TYR A 48 6.51 -10.47 -7.21
CA TYR A 48 6.75 -9.16 -6.62
C TYR A 48 8.24 -8.94 -6.32
N ALA A 49 8.87 -9.88 -5.62
CA ALA A 49 10.28 -9.82 -5.24
C ALA A 49 11.19 -9.79 -6.46
N SER A 50 10.89 -10.58 -7.50
CA SER A 50 11.62 -10.59 -8.77
C SER A 50 11.51 -9.24 -9.48
N PHE A 51 10.31 -8.65 -9.55
CA PHE A 51 10.11 -7.33 -10.13
C PHE A 51 10.87 -6.26 -9.32
N ARG A 52 10.72 -6.26 -7.99
CA ARG A 52 11.44 -5.38 -7.05
C ARG A 52 12.95 -5.47 -7.28
N HIS A 53 13.51 -6.68 -7.36
CA HIS A 53 14.93 -6.90 -7.62
C HIS A 53 15.38 -6.31 -8.98
N SER A 54 14.56 -6.46 -10.02
CA SER A 54 14.85 -5.91 -11.36
C SER A 54 14.85 -4.37 -11.40
N THR A 55 14.17 -3.72 -10.45
CA THR A 55 14.11 -2.26 -10.33
C THR A 55 15.44 -1.67 -9.81
N PHE A 56 16.15 -2.36 -8.93
CA PHE A 56 17.40 -1.85 -8.34
C PHE A 56 18.48 -1.49 -9.38
N PRO A 57 18.82 -2.34 -10.37
CA PRO A 57 19.76 -1.97 -11.42
C PRO A 57 19.31 -0.75 -12.24
N THR A 58 18.00 -0.61 -12.45
CA THR A 58 17.44 0.50 -13.22
C THR A 58 17.58 1.81 -12.46
N VAL A 59 17.30 1.81 -11.15
CA VAL A 59 17.54 2.95 -10.26
C VAL A 59 19.02 3.28 -10.23
N PHE A 60 19.89 2.29 -10.00
CA PHE A 60 21.33 2.52 -9.94
C PHE A 60 21.89 3.17 -11.23
N LYS A 61 21.38 2.76 -12.40
CA LYS A 61 21.78 3.33 -13.71
C LYS A 61 21.22 4.73 -13.96
N ARG A 62 19.98 5.01 -13.54
CA ARG A 62 19.29 6.28 -13.79
C ARG A 62 19.56 7.35 -12.73
N GLY A 63 20.16 6.96 -11.61
CA GLY A 63 20.37 7.83 -10.45
C GLY A 63 19.27 7.69 -9.39
N LYS A 64 19.32 8.54 -8.37
CA LYS A 64 18.37 8.49 -7.24
C LYS A 64 16.94 8.75 -7.75
N LEU A 65 15.99 7.88 -7.40
CA LEU A 65 14.56 8.16 -7.58
C LEU A 65 14.18 9.39 -6.75
N ILE A 66 13.32 10.23 -7.29
CA ILE A 66 12.73 11.35 -6.56
C ILE A 66 11.72 10.75 -5.57
N PRO A 67 11.91 10.92 -4.25
CA PRO A 67 10.92 10.50 -3.26
C PRO A 67 9.55 11.13 -3.53
N LEU A 68 8.46 10.45 -3.15
CA LEU A 68 7.10 10.93 -3.45
C LEU A 68 6.82 12.32 -2.85
N GLU A 69 7.39 12.61 -1.68
CA GLU A 69 7.34 13.90 -1.00
C GLU A 69 8.02 15.05 -1.77
N ASP A 70 9.00 14.73 -2.61
CA ASP A 70 9.82 15.69 -3.34
C ASP A 70 9.31 15.96 -4.76
N ILE A 71 8.26 15.25 -5.19
CA ILE A 71 7.62 15.50 -6.49
C ILE A 71 6.95 16.87 -6.45
N GLN A 72 7.24 17.75 -7.41
CA GLN A 72 6.69 19.12 -7.47
C GLN A 72 5.16 19.20 -7.39
N ALA A 73 4.46 18.19 -7.92
CA ALA A 73 2.99 18.11 -7.87
C ALA A 73 2.45 17.58 -6.53
N SER A 74 3.31 17.08 -5.64
CA SER A 74 2.95 16.65 -4.30
C SER A 74 2.68 17.88 -3.43
N THR A 75 1.43 18.02 -2.98
CA THR A 75 0.99 19.16 -2.17
C THR A 75 0.92 18.83 -0.68
N ARG A 76 1.24 17.59 -0.29
CA ARG A 76 0.95 17.05 1.05
C ARG A 76 2.15 16.45 1.77
N GLY A 77 3.35 16.58 1.21
CA GLY A 77 4.58 16.04 1.80
C GLY A 77 4.65 14.53 1.72
N GLN A 78 5.15 13.89 2.78
CA GLN A 78 5.33 12.45 2.87
C GLN A 78 4.00 11.69 2.75
N PRO A 79 3.95 10.55 2.02
CA PRO A 79 2.76 9.71 1.98
C PRO A 79 2.27 9.34 3.37
N LEU A 80 0.97 9.47 3.64
CA LEU A 80 0.45 9.26 5.00
C LEU A 80 0.74 7.86 5.54
N THR A 81 0.69 6.85 4.67
CA THR A 81 1.02 5.47 5.06
C THR A 81 2.46 5.34 5.53
N LEU A 82 3.41 6.04 4.91
CA LEU A 82 4.79 6.09 5.35
C LEU A 82 4.94 6.90 6.64
N LYS A 83 4.30 8.08 6.72
CA LYS A 83 4.32 8.96 7.90
C LYS A 83 3.87 8.25 9.18
N TYR A 84 2.84 7.42 9.10
CA TYR A 84 2.25 6.72 10.26
C TYR A 84 2.71 5.27 10.40
N THR A 85 3.58 4.77 9.51
CA THR A 85 4.24 3.50 9.73
C THR A 85 5.30 3.67 10.82
N LYS A 86 5.09 3.01 11.95
CA LYS A 86 6.00 3.09 13.10
C LYS A 86 7.34 2.44 12.77
N ARG A 87 8.45 3.16 13.01
CA ARG A 87 9.80 2.61 12.84
C ARG A 87 9.99 1.32 13.65
N GLY A 88 10.54 0.30 13.00
CA GLY A 88 10.80 -1.03 13.57
C GLY A 88 9.56 -1.92 13.69
N CYS A 89 8.38 -1.48 13.25
CA CYS A 89 7.20 -2.33 13.16
C CYS A 89 7.33 -3.36 12.03
N VAL A 90 6.43 -4.34 11.97
CA VAL A 90 6.49 -5.40 10.96
C VAL A 90 6.41 -4.85 9.51
N LEU A 91 5.73 -3.72 9.33
CA LEU A 91 5.61 -3.05 8.03
C LEU A 91 6.89 -2.30 7.66
N ASP A 92 7.68 -1.84 8.63
CA ASP A 92 8.93 -1.11 8.35
C ASP A 92 10.11 -2.04 7.99
N GLN A 93 9.98 -3.36 8.22
CA GLN A 93 11.11 -4.29 8.13
C GLN A 93 11.47 -4.76 6.70
N ASP A 94 10.55 -4.69 5.74
CA ASP A 94 10.73 -5.20 4.37
C ASP A 94 10.27 -4.18 3.31
N ILE A 95 10.53 -2.90 3.57
CA ILE A 95 10.37 -1.80 2.60
C ILE A 95 11.75 -1.31 2.19
N TYR A 96 11.94 -1.08 0.90
CA TYR A 96 13.18 -0.53 0.34
C TYR A 96 12.95 0.90 -0.22
N PRO A 97 13.23 1.95 0.56
CA PRO A 97 13.07 3.34 0.11
C PRO A 97 13.89 3.69 -1.14
N GLU A 98 14.99 2.98 -1.39
CA GLU A 98 15.87 3.19 -2.54
C GLU A 98 15.15 2.95 -3.88
N VAL A 99 14.13 2.09 -3.89
CA VAL A 99 13.27 1.83 -5.06
C VAL A 99 11.89 2.48 -4.92
N ASN A 100 11.73 3.41 -3.97
CA ASN A 100 10.49 4.14 -3.69
C ASN A 100 9.31 3.20 -3.38
N GLU A 101 9.57 2.17 -2.57
CA GLU A 101 8.56 1.21 -2.12
C GLU A 101 7.73 1.79 -0.96
N HIS A 102 6.41 1.65 -1.04
CA HIS A 102 5.47 2.17 -0.05
C HIS A 102 4.29 1.22 0.10
N TYR A 103 3.73 1.13 1.31
CA TYR A 103 2.38 0.60 1.48
C TYR A 103 1.34 1.63 1.08
N LEU A 104 0.28 1.19 0.41
CA LEU A 104 -0.88 2.00 0.06
C LEU A 104 -2.15 1.16 0.21
N PHE A 105 -3.27 1.82 0.44
CA PHE A 105 -4.58 1.20 0.47
C PHE A 105 -5.11 1.01 -0.95
N HIS A 106 -5.79 -0.11 -1.20
CA HIS A 106 -6.52 -0.36 -2.43
C HIS A 106 -7.94 -0.81 -2.08
N GLY A 107 -8.93 0.00 -2.46
CA GLY A 107 -10.34 -0.34 -2.33
C GLY A 107 -10.77 -1.28 -3.46
N THR A 108 -11.42 -2.39 -3.11
CA THR A 108 -11.91 -3.36 -4.10
C THR A 108 -13.23 -3.98 -3.65
N LYS A 109 -13.95 -4.59 -4.61
CA LYS A 109 -15.19 -5.32 -4.32
C LYS A 109 -14.87 -6.67 -3.67
N ALA A 110 -15.75 -7.13 -2.79
CA ALA A 110 -15.54 -8.37 -2.03
C ALA A 110 -15.36 -9.61 -2.93
N ASP A 111 -16.06 -9.67 -4.07
CA ASP A 111 -15.95 -10.74 -5.07
C ASP A 111 -14.61 -10.73 -5.83
N ALA A 112 -13.97 -9.57 -5.96
CA ALA A 112 -12.68 -9.42 -6.61
C ALA A 112 -11.50 -9.88 -5.72
N VAL A 113 -11.68 -9.96 -4.40
CA VAL A 113 -10.60 -10.33 -3.44
C VAL A 113 -9.99 -11.69 -3.76
N ASN A 114 -10.82 -12.68 -4.09
CA ASN A 114 -10.32 -14.01 -4.44
C ASN A 114 -9.50 -13.99 -5.74
N GLY A 115 -9.92 -13.19 -6.72
CA GLY A 115 -9.17 -13.00 -7.96
C GLY A 115 -7.80 -12.35 -7.70
N ILE A 116 -7.77 -11.29 -6.88
CA ILE A 116 -6.53 -10.64 -6.45
C ILE A 116 -5.61 -11.64 -5.74
N PHE A 117 -6.14 -12.43 -4.82
CA PHE A 117 -5.36 -13.40 -4.07
C PHE A 117 -4.75 -14.50 -4.95
N GLN A 118 -5.43 -14.90 -6.03
CA GLN A 118 -4.96 -15.96 -6.93
C GLN A 118 -4.02 -15.43 -8.01
N GLN A 119 -4.32 -14.28 -8.59
CA GLN A 119 -3.69 -13.79 -9.83
C GLN A 119 -2.83 -12.55 -9.62
N GLY A 120 -2.95 -11.88 -8.46
CA GLY A 120 -2.33 -10.59 -8.19
C GLY A 120 -3.18 -9.43 -8.68
N LEU A 121 -2.64 -8.22 -8.56
CA LEU A 121 -3.28 -7.03 -9.12
C LEU A 121 -3.08 -7.01 -10.64
N GLY A 122 -4.17 -7.16 -11.40
CA GLY A 122 -4.16 -7.22 -12.86
C GLY A 122 -5.09 -6.21 -13.52
N ASN A 123 -5.05 -6.13 -14.84
CA ASN A 123 -5.81 -5.17 -15.66
C ASN A 123 -7.34 -5.25 -15.46
N CYS A 124 -7.87 -6.38 -15.00
CA CYS A 124 -9.29 -6.53 -14.66
C CYS A 124 -9.74 -5.66 -13.47
N LEU A 125 -8.79 -5.16 -12.68
CA LEU A 125 -9.02 -4.25 -11.56
C LEU A 125 -8.72 -2.80 -11.92
N ALA A 126 -8.26 -2.56 -13.16
CA ALA A 126 -7.96 -1.22 -13.62
C ALA A 126 -9.26 -0.42 -13.80
N GLY A 127 -9.26 0.80 -13.27
CA GLY A 127 -10.36 1.73 -13.42
C GLY A 127 -10.00 2.81 -14.43
N ASN A 128 -10.99 3.37 -15.12
CA ASN A 128 -10.81 4.59 -15.90
C ASN A 128 -10.86 5.81 -14.97
N GLY A 129 -9.73 6.10 -14.32
CA GLY A 129 -9.58 7.25 -13.45
C GLY A 129 -8.84 8.43 -14.12
N LEU A 130 -8.42 9.38 -13.30
CA LEU A 130 -7.76 10.62 -13.74
C LEU A 130 -6.43 10.38 -14.48
N PHE A 131 -5.75 9.26 -14.21
CA PHE A 131 -4.45 8.92 -14.78
C PHE A 131 -4.55 7.77 -15.80
N GLY A 132 -5.74 7.58 -16.38
CA GLY A 132 -6.01 6.55 -17.38
C GLY A 132 -6.44 5.22 -16.78
N ASN A 133 -6.36 4.17 -17.60
CA ASN A 133 -6.79 2.82 -17.23
C ASN A 133 -5.68 2.09 -16.46
N CYS A 134 -5.68 2.23 -15.13
CA CYS A 134 -4.66 1.65 -14.26
C CYS A 134 -5.25 1.23 -12.91
N ILE A 135 -4.43 0.54 -12.11
CA ILE A 135 -4.77 0.18 -10.72
C ILE A 135 -4.48 1.40 -9.84
N TYR A 136 -5.48 1.85 -9.10
CA TYR A 136 -5.38 3.01 -8.21
C TYR A 136 -5.19 2.56 -6.77
N CYS A 137 -4.30 3.24 -6.07
CA CYS A 137 -4.09 3.09 -4.63
C CYS A 137 -4.19 4.46 -3.96
N ALA A 138 -4.39 4.47 -2.63
CA ALA A 138 -4.57 5.67 -1.84
C ALA A 138 -3.77 5.62 -0.53
N GLU A 139 -3.40 6.79 -0.02
CA GLU A 139 -2.73 6.92 1.28
C GLU A 139 -3.69 6.88 2.47
N THR A 140 -4.99 7.06 2.21
CA THR A 140 -6.06 6.99 3.21
C THR A 140 -7.08 5.93 2.78
N PRO A 141 -7.59 5.12 3.71
CA PRO A 141 -8.56 4.06 3.38
C PRO A 141 -9.97 4.60 3.12
N ALA A 142 -10.20 5.92 3.26
CA ALA A 142 -11.47 6.58 2.97
C ALA A 142 -11.63 7.02 1.50
N LYS A 143 -10.69 6.68 0.61
CA LYS A 143 -10.68 7.04 -0.81
C LYS A 143 -10.95 5.86 -1.73
#